data_AF-D0N4A3-F1
#
_entry.id   AF-D0N4A3-F1
#
_cell.length_a   1.000
_cell.length_b   1.000
_cell.length_c   1.000
_cell.angle_alpha   90.00
_cell.angle_beta   90.00
_cell.angle_gamma   90.00
#
_symmetry.space_group_name_H-M   'P 1'
#
loop_
_entity.id
_entity.type
_entity.pdbx_description
1 polymer ?
#
loop_
_entity_poly.entity_id
_entity_poly.type
_entity_poly.pdbx_seq_one_letter_code
_entity_poly.pdbx_strand_id
1 'polypeptide(L)'
;MWQISEILASADEHAGEYSFGGLAQTLPVVPGLFVNNVGSIPLPLAPDHAEKLIAKCAKSPFGHNMDTKMDESVRKSWQLEPDQVELRNPLWQIGMETLTETIATRLGYKGVPLNCVLYKLLVYGEGGHFLKHQDTEKEDGMIATLVVQPPSTHEGGDLILTLLQPIFHITPCTIRMLNTHWRK
;
A
#
# COMPACT_ATOMS: atom_id res chain seq x y z
N MET A 1 25.13 -26.62 -22.61
CA MET A 1 24.43 -25.45 -23.16
C MET A 1 22.91 -25.57 -23.02
N TRP A 2 22.30 -26.72 -23.35
CA TRP A 2 20.84 -26.92 -23.30
C TRP A 2 20.17 -26.87 -21.89
N GLN A 3 20.85 -27.28 -20.82
CA GLN A 3 20.25 -27.33 -19.47
C GLN A 3 19.83 -25.95 -18.92
N ILE A 4 20.50 -24.85 -19.32
CA ILE A 4 20.16 -23.51 -18.80
C ILE A 4 18.82 -23.05 -19.37
N SER A 5 18.51 -23.35 -20.63
CA SER A 5 17.22 -23.01 -21.24
C SER A 5 16.04 -23.75 -20.59
N GLU A 6 16.21 -25.01 -20.19
CA GLU A 6 15.16 -25.78 -19.51
C GLU A 6 14.95 -25.30 -18.06
N ILE A 7 16.03 -24.94 -17.36
CA ILE A 7 15.97 -24.32 -16.02
C ILE A 7 15.29 -22.94 -16.08
N LEU A 8 15.57 -22.12 -17.09
CA LEU A 8 14.91 -20.82 -17.27
C LEU A 8 13.44 -20.96 -17.67
N ALA A 9 13.08 -21.96 -18.49
CA ALA A 9 11.68 -22.24 -18.84
C ALA A 9 10.85 -22.75 -17.65
N SER A 10 11.42 -23.63 -16.82
CA SER A 10 10.76 -24.15 -15.61
C SER A 10 10.79 -23.17 -14.42
N ALA A 11 11.68 -22.17 -14.45
CA ALA A 11 11.63 -21.03 -13.54
C ALA A 11 10.41 -20.13 -13.82
N ASP A 12 9.95 -20.02 -15.07
CA ASP A 12 8.76 -19.25 -15.45
C ASP A 12 7.46 -19.92 -14.92
N GLU A 13 7.42 -21.26 -14.86
CA GLU A 13 6.34 -22.02 -14.19
C GLU A 13 6.30 -21.83 -12.66
N HIS A 14 7.40 -21.34 -12.06
CA HIS A 14 7.50 -21.00 -10.64
C HIS A 14 7.57 -19.48 -10.39
N ALA A 15 7.46 -18.66 -11.44
CA ALA A 15 7.55 -17.21 -11.32
C ALA A 15 6.29 -16.66 -10.66
N GLY A 16 6.48 -15.93 -9.55
CA GLY A 16 5.42 -15.20 -8.90
C GLY A 16 4.89 -14.04 -9.75
N GLU A 17 3.65 -13.65 -9.50
CA GLU A 17 3.05 -12.47 -10.11
C GLU A 17 3.77 -11.20 -9.64
N TYR A 18 4.32 -10.41 -10.56
CA TYR A 18 5.02 -9.15 -10.24
C TYR A 18 4.14 -8.09 -9.57
N SER A 19 2.82 -8.15 -9.80
CA SER A 19 1.84 -7.28 -9.13
C SER A 19 0.43 -7.84 -9.34
N PHE A 20 -0.45 -7.70 -8.35
CA PHE A 20 -1.87 -7.99 -8.48
C PHE A 20 -2.73 -7.05 -7.64
N GLY A 21 -4.03 -7.04 -7.90
CA GLY A 21 -5.03 -6.28 -7.13
C GLY A 21 -6.41 -6.93 -7.18
N GLY A 22 -7.37 -6.36 -6.45
CA GLY A 22 -8.74 -6.86 -6.36
C GLY A 22 -9.38 -6.54 -5.01
N LEU A 23 -10.58 -7.07 -4.78
CA LEU A 23 -11.22 -7.00 -3.47
C LEU A 23 -10.52 -7.94 -2.49
N ALA A 24 -9.98 -7.40 -1.40
CA ALA A 24 -9.36 -8.19 -0.33
C ALA A 24 -10.43 -8.87 0.53
N GLN A 25 -10.99 -9.98 0.04
CA GLN A 25 -12.12 -10.70 0.66
C GLN A 25 -11.85 -11.22 2.08
N THR A 26 -10.58 -11.35 2.48
CA THR A 26 -10.19 -11.72 3.85
C THR A 26 -10.33 -10.57 4.85
N LEU A 27 -10.36 -9.31 4.38
CA LEU A 27 -10.41 -8.13 5.23
C LEU A 27 -11.85 -7.67 5.45
N PRO A 28 -12.34 -7.57 6.70
CA PRO A 28 -13.65 -7.00 6.96
C PRO A 28 -13.69 -5.51 6.61
N VAL A 29 -14.82 -5.07 6.07
CA VAL A 29 -15.07 -3.72 5.52
C VAL A 29 -14.71 -2.59 6.48
N VAL A 30 -14.82 -2.83 7.79
CA VAL A 30 -14.50 -1.87 8.85
C VAL A 30 -13.20 -2.32 9.56
N PRO A 31 -12.08 -1.59 9.40
CA PRO A 31 -10.81 -1.89 10.09
C PRO A 31 -10.78 -1.44 11.56
N GLY A 32 -11.79 -0.69 12.02
CA GLY A 32 -11.73 -0.01 13.31
C GLY A 32 -10.64 1.06 13.33
N LEU A 33 -10.49 1.81 12.22
CA LEU A 33 -9.46 2.84 12.08
C LEU A 33 -9.59 3.88 13.20
N PHE A 34 -8.52 4.06 13.96
CA PHE A 34 -8.40 5.06 15.01
C PHE A 34 -7.15 5.89 14.76
N VAL A 35 -7.24 7.20 15.01
CA VAL A 35 -6.14 8.15 14.79
C VAL A 35 -5.91 8.97 16.05
N ASN A 36 -4.64 9.04 16.49
CA ASN A 36 -4.26 9.69 17.73
C ASN A 36 -4.61 11.19 17.75
N ASN A 37 -5.40 11.59 18.74
CA ASN A 37 -6.01 12.92 18.93
C ASN A 37 -7.12 13.31 17.93
N VAL A 38 -7.57 12.39 17.05
CA VAL A 38 -8.76 12.58 16.18
C VAL A 38 -9.90 11.65 16.61
N GLY A 39 -9.57 10.43 17.06
CA GLY A 39 -10.55 9.44 17.51
C GLY A 39 -10.79 8.33 16.47
N SER A 40 -11.95 7.68 16.57
CA SER A 40 -12.39 6.67 15.61
C SER A 40 -12.80 7.33 14.28
N ILE A 41 -12.34 6.78 13.17
CA ILE A 41 -12.66 7.24 11.81
C ILE A 41 -13.66 6.25 11.19
N PRO A 42 -14.96 6.58 11.12
CA PRO A 42 -15.96 5.71 10.51
C PRO A 42 -15.78 5.68 8.97
N LEU A 43 -16.18 4.57 8.37
CA LEU A 43 -16.12 4.35 6.92
C LEU A 43 -17.52 3.98 6.36
N PRO A 44 -17.88 4.38 5.13
CA PRO A 44 -17.09 5.16 4.17
C PRO A 44 -16.69 6.55 4.68
N LEU A 45 -15.48 7.01 4.35
CA LEU A 45 -14.97 8.28 4.88
C LEU A 45 -15.86 9.45 4.44
N ALA A 46 -16.45 10.15 5.40
CA ALA A 46 -17.29 11.33 5.19
C ALA A 46 -16.45 12.63 5.20
N PRO A 47 -16.94 13.73 4.57
CA PRO A 47 -16.22 15.00 4.46
C PRO A 47 -15.70 15.53 5.82
N ASP A 48 -16.57 15.65 6.81
CA ASP A 48 -16.28 16.10 8.18
C ASP A 48 -15.19 15.30 8.90
N HIS A 49 -14.96 14.05 8.48
CA HIS A 49 -13.91 13.18 9.02
C HIS A 49 -12.63 13.27 8.18
N ALA A 50 -12.74 13.43 6.86
CA ALA A 50 -11.61 13.74 5.99
C ALA A 50 -10.95 15.07 6.38
N GLU A 51 -11.72 16.13 6.64
CA GLU A 51 -11.19 17.44 7.06
C GLU A 51 -10.46 17.36 8.42
N LYS A 52 -11.06 16.68 9.42
CA LYS A 52 -10.43 16.45 10.74
C LYS A 52 -9.16 15.63 10.66
N LEU A 53 -9.12 14.64 9.76
CA LEU A 53 -7.95 13.82 9.51
C LEU A 53 -6.83 14.64 8.84
N ILE A 54 -7.17 15.36 7.75
CA ILE A 54 -6.24 16.26 7.02
C ILE A 54 -5.64 17.32 7.96
N ALA A 55 -6.42 17.88 8.89
CA ALA A 55 -5.94 18.86 9.87
C ALA A 55 -4.91 18.29 10.88
N LYS A 56 -4.82 16.97 11.02
CA LYS A 56 -3.82 16.26 11.86
C LYS A 56 -2.64 15.74 11.03
N CYS A 57 -2.80 15.50 9.73
CA CYS A 57 -1.77 14.99 8.83
C CYS A 57 -0.68 16.02 8.49
N ALA A 58 0.55 15.53 8.22
CA ALA A 58 1.55 16.30 7.50
C ALA A 58 1.26 16.29 5.98
N LYS A 59 1.76 17.28 5.23
CA LYS A 59 1.83 17.17 3.76
C LYS A 59 2.85 16.07 3.39
N SER A 60 2.54 15.29 2.36
CA SER A 60 3.33 14.13 1.95
C SER A 60 4.58 14.50 1.13
N PRO A 61 5.80 14.19 1.59
CA PRO A 61 7.01 14.35 0.78
C PRO A 61 7.16 13.22 -0.25
N PHE A 62 8.06 13.40 -1.21
CA PHE A 62 8.50 12.36 -2.15
C PHE A 62 10.03 12.26 -2.16
N GLY A 63 10.55 11.07 -2.50
CA GLY A 63 11.98 10.86 -2.68
C GLY A 63 12.44 11.27 -4.08
N HIS A 64 13.61 11.88 -4.17
CA HIS A 64 14.25 12.24 -5.43
C HIS A 64 15.76 12.08 -5.30
N ASN A 65 16.33 11.05 -5.93
CA ASN A 65 17.67 10.55 -5.60
C ASN A 65 17.76 10.24 -4.09
N MET A 66 18.74 10.81 -3.38
CA MET A 66 18.86 10.70 -1.91
C MET A 66 18.08 11.77 -1.14
N ASP A 67 17.45 12.74 -1.83
CA ASP A 67 16.76 13.87 -1.19
C ASP A 67 15.30 13.55 -0.88
N THR A 68 14.79 14.08 0.23
CA THR A 68 13.35 14.18 0.51
C THR A 68 12.84 15.55 0.09
N LYS A 69 11.90 15.62 -0.86
CA LYS A 69 11.39 16.86 -1.47
C LYS A 69 9.89 17.05 -1.25
N MET A 70 9.45 18.31 -1.35
CA MET A 70 8.07 18.76 -1.13
C MET A 70 7.63 19.59 -2.34
N ASP A 71 6.79 19.01 -3.20
CA ASP A 71 6.28 19.65 -4.43
C ASP A 71 4.91 19.06 -4.76
N GLU A 72 3.87 19.91 -4.72
CA GLU A 72 2.48 19.50 -4.95
C GLU A 72 2.13 19.36 -6.45
N SER A 73 3.08 19.63 -7.36
CA SER A 73 2.99 19.22 -8.77
C SER A 73 3.53 17.81 -9.03
N VAL A 74 4.26 17.24 -8.06
CA VAL A 74 4.76 15.85 -8.11
C VAL A 74 3.93 14.94 -7.20
N ARG A 75 3.65 15.36 -5.97
CA ARG A 75 2.91 14.58 -4.97
C ARG A 75 2.00 15.49 -4.14
N LYS A 76 0.71 15.53 -4.46
CA LYS A 76 -0.32 16.20 -3.67
C LYS A 76 -1.08 15.19 -2.82
N SER A 77 -0.59 14.94 -1.61
CA SER A 77 -1.26 14.13 -0.57
C SER A 77 -0.90 14.60 0.83
N TRP A 78 -1.60 14.05 1.80
CA TRP A 78 -1.31 14.15 3.23
C TRP A 78 -0.94 12.77 3.78
N GLN A 79 -0.13 12.70 4.84
CA GLN A 79 0.21 11.45 5.52
C GLN A 79 0.22 11.55 7.04
N LEU A 80 0.03 10.39 7.68
CA LEU A 80 0.39 10.13 9.08
C LEU A 80 1.33 8.93 9.16
N GLU A 81 2.27 9.02 10.09
CA GLU A 81 3.20 7.94 10.43
C GLU A 81 2.48 6.85 11.25
N PRO A 82 3.03 5.61 11.31
CA PRO A 82 2.33 4.45 11.87
C PRO A 82 1.95 4.59 13.35
N ASP A 83 2.77 5.28 14.15
CA ASP A 83 2.54 5.50 15.58
C ASP A 83 1.30 6.38 15.87
N GLN A 84 0.78 7.08 14.86
CA GLN A 84 -0.42 7.90 14.97
C GLN A 84 -1.70 7.13 14.61
N VAL A 85 -1.62 5.86 14.20
CA VAL A 85 -2.70 5.14 13.49
C VAL A 85 -2.86 3.71 13.99
N GLU A 86 -4.09 3.32 14.34
CA GLU A 86 -4.42 1.97 14.82
C GLU A 86 -5.58 1.37 14.02
N LEU A 87 -5.60 0.03 13.94
CA LEU A 87 -6.62 -0.77 13.27
C LEU A 87 -7.30 -1.67 14.31
N ARG A 88 -8.29 -1.12 15.02
CA ARG A 88 -8.80 -1.70 16.27
C ARG A 88 -9.83 -2.83 16.10
N ASN A 89 -10.04 -3.35 14.88
CA ASN A 89 -10.83 -4.56 14.66
C ASN A 89 -9.92 -5.80 14.66
N PRO A 90 -10.00 -6.73 15.65
CA PRO A 90 -9.17 -7.93 15.68
C PRO A 90 -9.34 -8.86 14.47
N LEU A 91 -10.53 -8.86 13.85
CA LEU A 91 -10.78 -9.63 12.63
C LEU A 91 -9.96 -9.11 11.43
N TRP A 92 -9.50 -7.86 11.49
CA TRP A 92 -8.63 -7.27 10.47
C TRP A 92 -7.20 -7.78 10.59
N GLN A 93 -6.71 -8.11 11.79
CA GLN A 93 -5.43 -8.80 11.96
C GLN A 93 -5.47 -10.20 11.36
N ILE A 94 -6.49 -11.00 11.70
CA ILE A 94 -6.69 -12.37 11.16
C ILE A 94 -6.81 -12.31 9.63
N GLY A 95 -7.59 -11.35 9.11
CA GLY A 95 -7.75 -11.13 7.67
C GLY A 95 -6.46 -10.71 6.96
N MET A 96 -5.58 -9.98 7.65
CA MET A 96 -4.25 -9.60 7.17
C MET A 96 -3.28 -10.79 7.17
N GLU A 97 -3.33 -11.66 8.19
CA GLU A 97 -2.54 -12.90 8.25
C GLU A 97 -2.87 -13.80 7.05
N THR A 98 -4.16 -14.07 6.80
CA THR A 98 -4.61 -14.85 5.62
C THR A 98 -4.30 -14.16 4.28
N LEU A 99 -4.41 -12.82 4.22
CA LEU A 99 -4.01 -12.06 3.03
C LEU A 99 -2.50 -12.18 2.77
N THR A 100 -1.69 -12.23 3.83
CA THR A 100 -0.23 -12.29 3.73
C THR A 100 0.26 -13.65 3.26
N GLU A 101 -0.37 -14.75 3.67
CA GLU A 101 -0.13 -16.08 3.07
C GLU A 101 -0.51 -16.12 1.58
N THR A 102 -1.59 -15.44 1.21
CA THR A 102 -2.05 -15.31 -0.19
C THR A 102 -1.05 -14.49 -1.00
N ILE A 103 -0.55 -13.37 -0.47
CA ILE A 103 0.51 -12.56 -1.08
C ILE A 103 1.78 -13.39 -1.24
N ALA A 104 2.26 -14.05 -0.18
CA ALA A 104 3.44 -14.90 -0.23
C ALA A 104 3.31 -15.96 -1.33
N THR A 105 2.17 -16.65 -1.41
CA THR A 105 1.92 -17.66 -2.44
C THR A 105 1.93 -17.07 -3.86
N ARG A 106 1.23 -15.94 -4.09
CA ARG A 106 1.14 -15.32 -5.43
C ARG A 106 2.45 -14.69 -5.88
N LEU A 107 3.28 -14.17 -4.96
CA LEU A 107 4.61 -13.62 -5.26
C LEU A 107 5.71 -14.70 -5.39
N GLY A 108 5.38 -16.00 -5.35
CA GLY A 108 6.35 -17.10 -5.44
C GLY A 108 7.03 -17.50 -4.12
N TYR A 109 6.75 -16.78 -3.03
CA TYR A 109 7.26 -16.98 -1.67
C TYR A 109 6.41 -17.97 -0.85
N LYS A 110 5.82 -18.99 -1.48
CA LYS A 110 4.91 -19.94 -0.82
C LYS A 110 5.59 -20.65 0.35
N GLY A 111 5.03 -20.49 1.55
CA GLY A 111 5.58 -21.06 2.80
C GLY A 111 6.66 -20.22 3.48
N VAL A 112 7.06 -19.09 2.90
CA VAL A 112 7.88 -18.08 3.59
C VAL A 112 6.94 -17.16 4.39
N PRO A 113 7.14 -16.98 5.70
CA PRO A 113 6.37 -16.02 6.48
C PRO A 113 6.79 -14.60 6.10
N LEU A 114 5.94 -13.90 5.34
CA LEU A 114 6.09 -12.46 5.13
C LEU A 114 5.55 -11.71 6.36
N ASN A 115 6.25 -10.67 6.80
CA ASN A 115 5.72 -9.72 7.77
C ASN A 115 4.98 -8.58 7.04
N CYS A 116 3.95 -8.04 7.66
CA CYS A 116 3.05 -7.06 7.05
C CYS A 116 2.97 -5.81 7.95
N VAL A 117 3.97 -4.94 7.83
CA VAL A 117 4.14 -3.73 8.67
C VAL A 117 3.47 -2.52 8.05
N LEU A 118 2.69 -1.77 8.84
CA LEU A 118 2.14 -0.47 8.42
C LEU A 118 3.26 0.57 8.29
N TYR A 119 3.53 1.06 7.07
CA TYR A 119 4.53 2.11 6.82
C TYR A 119 3.97 3.54 6.95
N LYS A 120 2.73 3.78 6.52
CA LYS A 120 2.02 5.07 6.67
C LYS A 120 0.56 4.99 6.25
N LEU A 121 -0.21 5.97 6.73
CA LEU A 121 -1.55 6.33 6.28
C LEU A 121 -1.46 7.43 5.21
N LEU A 122 -2.17 7.32 4.07
CA LEU A 122 -2.30 8.42 3.10
C LEU A 122 -3.72 8.95 2.96
N VAL A 123 -3.84 10.26 2.73
CA VAL A 123 -5.10 10.94 2.41
C VAL A 123 -4.91 11.83 1.19
N TYR A 124 -5.87 11.80 0.27
CA TYR A 124 -5.87 12.57 -0.98
C TYR A 124 -7.13 13.43 -1.04
N GLY A 125 -6.97 14.75 -0.96
CA GLY A 125 -8.06 15.69 -1.23
C GLY A 125 -8.29 15.90 -2.73
N GLU A 126 -9.15 16.85 -3.09
CA GLU A 126 -9.44 17.18 -4.49
C GLU A 126 -8.16 17.51 -5.29
N GLY A 127 -8.03 16.91 -6.48
CA GLY A 127 -6.85 17.02 -7.34
C GLY A 127 -5.58 16.40 -6.74
N GLY A 128 -5.73 15.61 -5.67
CA GLY A 128 -4.67 14.80 -5.09
C GLY A 128 -4.13 13.81 -6.12
N HIS A 129 -2.81 13.60 -6.10
CA HIS A 129 -2.12 12.74 -7.05
C HIS A 129 -0.71 12.41 -6.56
N PHE A 130 -0.08 11.43 -7.21
CA PHE A 130 1.35 11.23 -7.20
C PHE A 130 1.75 10.86 -8.63
N LEU A 131 2.67 11.60 -9.24
CA LEU A 131 3.18 11.29 -10.59
C LEU A 131 3.78 9.87 -10.64
N LYS A 132 3.85 9.30 -11.85
CA LYS A 132 4.43 7.98 -12.09
C LYS A 132 5.85 7.90 -11.50
N HIS A 133 6.01 7.00 -10.54
CA HIS A 133 7.25 6.73 -9.82
C HIS A 133 7.45 5.21 -9.71
N GLN A 134 8.67 4.81 -9.37
CA GLN A 134 8.95 3.49 -8.82
C GLN A 134 9.03 3.65 -7.29
N ASP A 135 8.41 2.74 -6.54
CA ASP A 135 8.63 2.66 -5.11
C ASP A 135 10.03 2.11 -4.84
N THR A 136 10.82 2.84 -4.05
CA THR A 136 12.12 2.35 -3.57
C THR A 136 11.95 1.63 -2.23
N GLU A 137 12.86 0.68 -1.95
CA GLU A 137 12.96 -0.03 -0.67
C GLU A 137 12.99 0.96 0.53
N LYS A 138 12.52 0.52 1.70
CA LYS A 138 12.34 1.38 2.89
C LYS A 138 13.00 0.84 4.15
N GLU A 139 13.04 -0.48 4.26
CA GLU A 139 13.65 -1.25 5.33
C GLU A 139 14.42 -2.40 4.65
N ASP A 140 15.48 -2.92 5.27
CA ASP A 140 16.31 -3.98 4.69
C ASP A 140 15.45 -5.25 4.45
N GLY A 141 15.01 -5.43 3.21
CA GLY A 141 13.99 -6.41 2.88
C GLY A 141 12.59 -5.83 2.65
N MET A 142 12.28 -5.34 1.44
CA MET A 142 10.91 -5.00 1.02
C MET A 142 10.56 -5.40 -0.46
N ILE A 143 9.79 -6.49 -0.67
CA ILE A 143 9.55 -7.08 -2.02
C ILE A 143 8.44 -6.36 -2.76
N ALA A 144 7.48 -5.87 -1.99
CA ALA A 144 6.21 -5.37 -2.47
C ALA A 144 5.71 -4.30 -1.52
N THR A 145 5.06 -3.30 -2.10
CA THR A 145 4.14 -2.41 -1.40
C THR A 145 2.74 -3.03 -1.48
N LEU A 146 2.20 -3.58 -0.39
CA LEU A 146 0.75 -3.80 -0.33
C LEU A 146 0.06 -2.44 -0.19
N VAL A 147 -0.93 -2.14 -1.03
CA VAL A 147 -1.79 -0.94 -0.89
C VAL A 147 -3.21 -1.38 -0.53
N VAL A 148 -3.71 -0.93 0.62
CA VAL A 148 -5.11 -1.15 1.01
C VAL A 148 -5.91 0.14 0.95
N GLN A 149 -7.00 0.15 0.19
CA GLN A 149 -7.98 1.23 0.08
C GLN A 149 -9.31 0.82 0.75
N PRO A 150 -9.59 1.26 1.98
CA PRO A 150 -10.89 1.09 2.60
C PRO A 150 -11.98 1.95 1.92
N PRO A 151 -13.27 1.72 2.23
CA PRO A 151 -14.36 2.50 1.64
C PRO A 151 -14.23 4.01 1.86
N SER A 152 -14.39 4.77 0.78
CA SER A 152 -14.48 6.24 0.75
C SER A 152 -15.45 6.64 -0.36
N THR A 153 -16.18 7.73 -0.19
CA THR A 153 -17.02 8.29 -1.27
C THR A 153 -16.17 9.22 -2.12
N HIS A 154 -15.81 8.79 -3.34
CA HIS A 154 -14.90 9.54 -4.21
C HIS A 154 -15.09 9.21 -5.69
N GLU A 155 -14.46 10.01 -6.55
CA GLU A 155 -14.35 9.79 -7.99
C GLU A 155 -12.87 9.84 -8.43
N GLY A 156 -12.48 8.94 -9.33
CA GLY A 156 -11.09 8.80 -9.79
C GLY A 156 -10.20 8.12 -8.75
N GLY A 157 -8.99 8.66 -8.54
CA GLY A 157 -8.04 8.13 -7.54
C GLY A 157 -7.44 6.76 -7.87
N ASP A 158 -7.53 6.33 -9.13
CA ASP A 158 -7.11 5.01 -9.62
C ASP A 158 -5.61 4.73 -9.43
N LEU A 159 -5.29 3.57 -8.84
CA LEU A 159 -3.92 3.08 -8.74
C LEU A 159 -3.49 2.41 -10.05
N ILE A 160 -2.94 3.19 -10.98
CA ILE A 160 -2.44 2.70 -12.26
C ILE A 160 -1.00 2.18 -12.11
N LEU A 161 -0.83 0.86 -12.23
CA LEU A 161 0.49 0.23 -12.27
C LEU A 161 1.05 0.21 -13.70
N THR A 162 2.38 0.32 -13.85
CA THR A 162 3.07 -0.02 -15.09
C THR A 162 4.26 -0.92 -14.79
N LEU A 163 4.21 -2.16 -15.27
CA LEU A 163 5.36 -3.06 -15.20
C LEU A 163 6.33 -2.77 -16.36
N LEU A 164 7.63 -2.76 -16.06
CA LEU A 164 8.71 -2.82 -17.05
C LEU A 164 9.21 -4.27 -17.08
N GLN A 165 9.43 -4.82 -18.28
CA GLN A 165 9.83 -6.22 -18.49
C GLN A 165 11.31 -6.47 -18.11
N PRO A 166 11.69 -7.74 -17.86
CA PRO A 166 12.04 -8.22 -16.53
C PRO A 166 13.53 -8.02 -16.20
N ILE A 167 13.83 -7.45 -15.03
CA ILE A 167 15.17 -7.46 -14.43
C ILE A 167 15.03 -7.85 -12.97
N PHE A 168 15.75 -8.89 -12.56
CA PHE A 168 15.68 -9.48 -11.22
C PHE A 168 16.34 -8.58 -10.16
N HIS A 169 15.63 -8.32 -9.05
CA HIS A 169 16.11 -8.26 -7.66
C HIS A 169 14.90 -8.27 -6.72
N ILE A 170 14.97 -8.99 -5.58
CA ILE A 170 13.80 -9.27 -4.71
C ILE A 170 14.27 -9.53 -3.24
N THR A 171 13.68 -8.85 -2.24
CA THR A 171 14.11 -8.79 -0.80
C THR A 171 12.90 -8.50 0.15
N PRO A 172 12.72 -9.04 1.39
CA PRO A 172 11.49 -9.12 2.28
C PRO A 172 10.14 -8.32 2.10
N CYS A 173 9.54 -7.49 2.99
CA CYS A 173 8.15 -6.93 2.77
C CYS A 173 7.68 -5.69 3.60
N THR A 174 6.75 -4.84 3.10
CA THR A 174 6.09 -3.73 3.86
C THR A 174 4.70 -3.27 3.29
N ILE A 175 3.76 -2.78 4.13
CA ILE A 175 2.42 -2.26 3.73
C ILE A 175 2.36 -0.73 3.66
N ARG A 176 1.62 -0.16 2.69
CA ARG A 176 1.01 1.18 2.78
C ARG A 176 -0.50 1.10 2.91
N MET A 177 -1.08 1.83 3.86
CA MET A 177 -2.53 1.80 4.06
C MET A 177 -3.20 3.13 3.81
N LEU A 178 -4.47 3.01 3.45
CA LEU A 178 -5.41 4.06 3.10
C LEU A 178 -4.99 4.90 1.90
N ASN A 179 -5.84 4.82 0.87
CA ASN A 179 -5.99 5.81 -0.17
C ASN A 179 -7.40 6.38 -0.02
N THR A 180 -7.59 7.41 0.80
CA THR A 180 -8.89 8.09 0.89
C THR A 180 -8.88 9.32 0.01
N HIS A 181 -9.42 9.15 -1.21
CA HIS A 181 -9.79 10.27 -2.06
C HIS A 181 -11.09 10.93 -1.54
N TRP A 182 -11.24 12.24 -1.77
CA TRP A 182 -12.46 13.01 -1.46
C TRP A 182 -12.66 14.18 -2.44
N ARG A 183 -13.93 14.54 -2.68
CA ARG A 183 -14.35 15.73 -3.43
C ARG A 183 -15.64 16.34 -2.84
N LYS A 184 -15.85 17.63 -3.08
CA LYS A 184 -17.10 18.35 -2.77
C LYS A 184 -18.20 18.06 -3.77
#